data_AF-A0A8C5KSB9-F1
#
_entry.id   AF-A0A8C5KSB9-F1
#
_cell.length_a   1.000
_cell.length_b   1.000
_cell.length_c   1.000
_cell.angle_alpha   90.00
_cell.angle_beta   90.00
_cell.angle_gamma   90.00
#
_symmetry.space_group_name_H-M   'P 1'
#
loop_
_entity.id
_entity.type
_entity.pdbx_description
1 polymer ?
#
loop_
_entity_poly.entity_id
_entity_poly.type
_entity_poly.pdbx_seq_one_letter_code
_entity_poly.pdbx_strand_id
1 'polypeptide(L)'
;MDGNKSFPSDFTLVGLFTHGKASGVIFSVICVIFFMAMMANGVMIFLIHVDVHLHTPMYFLLSHLSFIDMMYISTIVPKMLTDYLAGKKTISFAACTAQYFLYMGFVGAEFFLLGLMAYDRYVAICNP
;
A
#
# COMPACT_ATOMS: atom_id res chain seq x y z
N MET A 1 -4.44 -21.65 42.64
CA MET A 1 -3.75 -20.64 41.80
C MET A 1 -4.18 -20.93 40.38
N ASP A 2 -5.42 -20.55 40.04
CA ASP A 2 -6.02 -20.91 38.75
C ASP A 2 -5.76 -19.77 37.77
N GLY A 3 -4.94 -20.07 36.77
CA GLY A 3 -4.44 -19.12 35.80
C GLY A 3 -5.54 -18.63 34.86
N ASN A 4 -6.06 -17.44 35.12
CA ASN A 4 -6.81 -16.69 34.12
C ASN A 4 -5.81 -16.06 33.12
N LYS A 5 -5.43 -16.81 32.08
CA LYS A 5 -4.72 -16.28 30.90
C LYS A 5 -5.71 -16.00 29.78
N SER A 6 -6.66 -15.10 30.02
CA SER A 6 -7.46 -14.51 28.96
C SER A 6 -6.78 -13.22 28.47
N PHE A 7 -5.81 -13.38 27.57
CA PHE A 7 -5.45 -12.32 26.64
C PHE A 7 -6.19 -12.63 25.33
N PRO A 8 -7.35 -12.02 25.05
CA PRO A 8 -7.92 -12.07 23.71
C PRO A 8 -7.06 -11.16 22.83
N SER A 9 -5.97 -11.69 22.27
CA SER A 9 -5.08 -10.99 21.33
C SER A 9 -5.66 -10.94 19.91
N ASP A 10 -6.99 -10.97 19.78
CA ASP A 10 -7.71 -10.93 18.53
C ASP A 10 -8.43 -9.59 18.41
N PHE A 11 -7.82 -8.67 17.67
CA PHE A 11 -8.45 -7.39 17.34
C PHE A 11 -9.47 -7.68 16.25
N THR A 12 -10.75 -7.62 16.62
CA THR A 12 -11.85 -7.87 15.68
C THR A 12 -12.10 -6.58 14.90
N LEU A 13 -11.80 -6.58 13.61
CA LEU A 13 -12.07 -5.44 12.72
C LEU A 13 -13.57 -5.44 12.36
N VAL A 14 -14.42 -5.12 13.34
CA VAL A 14 -15.89 -5.21 13.21
C VAL A 14 -16.43 -4.18 12.20
N GLY A 15 -15.77 -3.04 12.01
CA GLY A 15 -16.36 -1.85 11.40
C GLY A 15 -16.47 -1.81 9.87
N LEU A 16 -15.62 -2.51 9.11
CA LEU A 16 -15.54 -2.30 7.66
C LEU A 16 -16.51 -3.19 6.84
N PHE A 17 -16.88 -4.35 7.38
CA PHE A 17 -17.69 -5.37 6.69
C PHE A 17 -18.93 -5.78 7.49
N THR A 18 -19.64 -4.80 8.04
CA THR A 18 -20.90 -4.99 8.78
C THR A 18 -22.07 -5.15 7.81
N HIS A 19 -22.61 -6.37 7.77
CA HIS A 19 -23.91 -6.79 7.24
C HIS A 19 -24.22 -6.55 5.73
N GLY A 20 -24.35 -7.66 4.98
CA GLY A 20 -25.07 -7.72 3.71
C GLY A 20 -24.38 -7.08 2.49
N LYS A 21 -25.14 -6.94 1.39
CA LYS A 21 -24.71 -6.57 0.02
C LYS A 21 -23.62 -5.48 -0.11
N ALA A 22 -23.52 -4.53 0.82
CA ALA A 22 -22.48 -3.50 0.84
C ALA A 22 -21.06 -4.07 0.91
N SER A 23 -20.88 -5.21 1.60
CA SER A 23 -19.59 -5.87 1.72
C SER A 23 -19.03 -6.36 0.38
N GLY A 24 -19.90 -6.88 -0.50
CA GLY A 24 -19.51 -7.31 -1.85
C GLY A 24 -19.19 -6.13 -2.77
N VAL A 25 -19.87 -5.00 -2.60
CA VAL A 25 -19.56 -3.77 -3.35
C VAL A 25 -18.19 -3.22 -2.95
N ILE A 26 -17.90 -3.13 -1.65
CA ILE A 26 -16.60 -2.69 -1.14
C ILE A 26 -15.48 -3.60 -1.66
N PHE A 27 -15.67 -4.93 -1.59
CA PHE A 27 -14.74 -5.89 -2.16
C PHE A 27 -14.47 -5.64 -3.65
N SER A 28 -15.54 -5.46 -4.45
CA SER A 28 -15.41 -5.20 -5.88
C SER A 28 -14.68 -3.89 -6.17
N VAL A 29 -14.97 -2.83 -5.41
CA VAL A 29 -14.29 -1.52 -5.55
C VAL A 29 -12.81 -1.65 -5.22
N ILE A 30 -12.46 -2.33 -4.12
CA ILE A 30 -11.06 -2.56 -3.73
C ILE A 30 -10.32 -3.35 -4.80
N CYS A 31 -10.92 -4.41 -5.35
CA CYS A 31 -10.31 -5.18 -6.44
C CYS A 31 -10.07 -4.33 -7.70
N VAL A 32 -11.05 -3.50 -8.10
CA VAL A 32 -10.90 -2.64 -9.28
C VAL A 32 -9.79 -1.62 -9.07
N ILE A 33 -9.74 -0.97 -7.90
CA ILE A 33 -8.66 -0.03 -7.54
C ILE A 33 -7.31 -0.75 -7.54
N PHE A 34 -7.23 -1.97 -7.01
CA PHE A 34 -6.01 -2.77 -7.00
C PHE A 34 -5.46 -3.02 -8.41
N PHE A 35 -6.30 -3.51 -9.33
CA PHE A 35 -5.87 -3.76 -10.70
C PHE A 35 -5.50 -2.48 -11.44
N MET A 36 -6.26 -1.39 -11.26
CA MET A 36 -5.94 -0.11 -11.87
C MET A 36 -4.60 0.44 -11.35
N ALA A 37 -4.34 0.38 -10.05
CA ALA A 37 -3.08 0.86 -9.47
C ALA A 37 -1.89 0.01 -9.92
N MET A 38 -2.02 -1.33 -9.93
CA MET A 38 -1.01 -2.23 -10.46
C MET A 38 -0.71 -1.93 -11.93
N MET A 39 -1.74 -1.73 -12.74
CA MET A 39 -1.57 -1.40 -14.15
C MET A 39 -0.89 -0.03 -14.32
N ALA A 40 -1.35 1.00 -13.61
CA ALA A 40 -0.81 2.35 -13.72
C ALA A 40 0.68 2.41 -13.31
N ASN A 41 1.02 1.86 -12.14
CA ASN A 41 2.40 1.83 -11.66
C ASN A 41 3.29 0.93 -12.52
N GLY A 42 2.76 -0.18 -13.03
CA GLY A 42 3.49 -1.07 -13.93
C GLY A 42 3.79 -0.42 -15.28
N VAL A 43 2.81 0.28 -15.86
CA VAL A 43 2.98 1.07 -17.09
C VAL A 43 4.00 2.19 -16.87
N MET A 44 3.97 2.86 -15.72
CA MET A 44 4.94 3.91 -15.41
C MET A 44 6.38 3.36 -15.40
N ILE A 45 6.61 2.24 -14.70
CA ILE A 45 7.92 1.57 -14.66
C ILE A 45 8.33 1.13 -16.08
N PHE A 46 7.41 0.51 -16.84
CA PHE A 46 7.69 0.06 -18.21
C PHE A 46 8.08 1.23 -19.12
N LEU A 47 7.35 2.35 -19.05
CA LEU A 47 7.61 3.53 -19.87
C LEU A 47 9.00 4.13 -19.58
N ILE A 48 9.40 4.15 -18.31
CA ILE A 48 10.73 4.62 -17.88
C ILE A 48 11.84 3.73 -18.43
N HIS A 49 11.61 2.40 -18.48
CA HIS A 49 12.59 1.46 -19.02
C HIS A 49 12.71 1.51 -20.55
N VAL A 50 11.62 1.79 -21.26
CA VAL A 50 11.59 1.80 -22.74
C VAL A 50 12.10 3.14 -23.29
N ASP A 51 11.84 4.25 -22.62
CA ASP A 51 12.19 5.58 -23.11
C ASP A 51 13.48 6.10 -22.48
N VAL A 52 14.58 6.04 -23.23
CA VAL A 52 15.91 6.52 -22.82
C VAL A 52 15.94 8.04 -22.63
N HIS A 53 15.03 8.82 -23.24
CA HIS A 53 14.95 10.27 -23.01
C HIS A 53 14.28 10.62 -21.66
N LEU A 54 13.61 9.67 -21.03
CA LEU A 54 13.06 9.81 -19.68
C LEU A 54 14.10 9.60 -18.58
N HIS A 55 15.37 9.31 -18.88
CA HIS A 55 16.43 9.09 -17.86
C HIS A 55 16.91 10.38 -17.16
N THR A 56 15.98 11.25 -16.75
CA THR A 56 16.26 12.34 -15.80
C THR A 56 16.07 11.82 -14.36
N PRO A 57 16.80 12.38 -13.37
CA PRO A 57 16.73 11.98 -11.95
C PRO A 57 15.29 11.90 -11.41
N MET A 58 14.39 12.74 -11.91
CA MET A 58 12.97 12.73 -11.56
C MET A 58 12.27 11.39 -11.89
N TYR A 59 12.50 10.79 -13.05
CA TYR A 59 11.83 9.53 -13.43
C TYR A 59 12.39 8.33 -12.68
N PHE A 60 13.67 8.35 -12.31
CA PHE A 60 14.22 7.33 -11.41
C PHE A 60 13.51 7.33 -10.05
N LEU A 61 13.26 8.51 -9.48
CA LEU A 61 12.47 8.67 -8.25
C LEU A 61 11.02 8.19 -8.45
N LEU A 62 10.42 8.50 -9.61
CA LEU A 62 9.06 8.06 -9.98
C LEU A 62 8.95 6.53 -10.10
N SER A 63 9.98 5.86 -10.63
CA SER A 63 10.04 4.40 -10.69
C SER A 63 10.09 3.77 -9.30
N HIS A 64 10.88 4.35 -8.39
CA HIS A 64 10.95 3.89 -7.00
C HIS A 64 9.62 4.10 -6.26
N LEU A 65 8.95 5.23 -6.50
CA LEU A 65 7.63 5.51 -5.94
C LEU A 65 6.59 4.50 -6.45
N SER A 66 6.56 4.26 -7.77
CA SER A 66 5.67 3.26 -8.39
C SER A 66 5.88 1.85 -7.84
N PHE A 67 7.14 1.48 -7.57
CA PHE A 67 7.48 0.20 -6.96
C PHE A 67 6.99 0.10 -5.52
N ILE A 68 7.16 1.17 -4.73
CA ILE A 68 6.64 1.24 -3.35
C ILE A 68 5.12 1.12 -3.36
N ASP A 69 4.42 1.82 -4.24
CA ASP A 69 2.96 1.76 -4.36
C ASP A 69 2.46 0.36 -4.71
N MET A 70 3.13 -0.35 -5.64
CA MET A 70 2.83 -1.73 -5.96
C MET A 70 3.00 -2.65 -4.75
N MET A 71 4.13 -2.55 -4.04
CA MET A 71 4.41 -3.37 -2.87
C MET A 71 3.43 -3.10 -1.73
N TYR A 72 3.10 -1.83 -1.53
CA TYR A 72 2.14 -1.37 -0.54
C TYR A 72 0.74 -1.92 -0.82
N ILE A 73 0.22 -1.73 -2.03
CA ILE A 73 -1.13 -2.21 -2.37
C ILE A 73 -1.20 -3.74 -2.41
N SER A 74 -0.12 -4.41 -2.84
CA SER A 74 -0.01 -5.88 -2.85
C SER A 74 0.17 -6.51 -1.47
N THR A 75 0.50 -5.75 -0.42
CA THR A 75 0.58 -6.28 0.95
C THR A 75 -0.71 -6.04 1.73
N ILE A 76 -1.41 -4.94 1.43
CA ILE A 76 -2.64 -4.55 2.11
C ILE A 76 -3.87 -5.22 1.50
N VAL A 77 -4.01 -5.20 0.16
CA VAL A 77 -5.21 -5.72 -0.51
C VAL A 77 -5.37 -7.23 -0.37
N PRO A 78 -4.35 -8.08 -0.61
CA PRO A 78 -4.52 -9.53 -0.48
C PRO A 78 -4.87 -9.95 0.94
N LYS A 79 -4.33 -9.24 1.95
CA LYS A 79 -4.66 -9.50 3.34
C LYS A 79 -6.11 -9.17 3.67
N MET A 80 -6.58 -7.99 3.22
CA MET A 80 -8.01 -7.64 3.34
C MET A 80 -8.91 -8.64 2.59
N LEU A 81 -8.45 -9.14 1.44
CA LEU A 81 -9.16 -10.13 0.62
C LEU A 81 -9.27 -11.48 1.31
N THR A 82 -8.16 -11.97 1.89
CA THR A 82 -8.12 -13.24 2.61
C THR A 82 -8.97 -13.19 3.87
N ASP A 83 -8.96 -12.07 4.59
CA ASP A 83 -9.76 -11.89 5.80
C ASP A 83 -11.27 -11.86 5.46
N TYR A 84 -11.63 -11.27 4.32
CA TYR A 84 -13.01 -11.29 3.80
C TYR A 84 -13.46 -12.69 3.38
N LEU A 85 -12.65 -13.41 2.58
CA LEU A 85 -12.98 -14.74 2.05
C LEU A 85 -13.00 -15.82 3.12
N ALA A 86 -12.11 -15.76 4.12
CA ALA A 86 -12.03 -16.74 5.19
C ALA A 86 -13.17 -16.59 6.22
N GLY A 87 -13.99 -15.54 6.14
CA GLY A 87 -15.03 -15.22 7.13
C GLY A 87 -14.49 -14.93 8.53
N LYS A 88 -13.16 -14.95 8.71
CA LYS A 88 -12.44 -14.66 9.95
C LYS A 88 -12.05 -13.19 9.95
N LYS A 89 -12.86 -12.37 10.62
CA LYS A 89 -12.65 -10.92 10.81
C LYS A 89 -11.59 -10.57 11.86
N THR A 90 -10.69 -11.50 12.16
CA THR A 90 -9.75 -11.41 13.28
C THR A 90 -8.32 -11.45 12.75
N ILE A 91 -7.70 -10.28 12.66
CA ILE A 91 -6.27 -10.17 12.44
C ILE A 91 -5.60 -10.35 13.81
N SER A 92 -4.60 -11.24 13.88
CA SER A 92 -3.78 -11.38 15.07
C SER A 92 -3.06 -10.06 15.39
N PHE A 93 -2.99 -9.68 16.66
CA PHE A 93 -2.31 -8.45 17.10
C PHE A 93 -0.89 -8.29 16.53
N ALA A 94 -0.11 -9.38 16.46
CA ALA A 94 1.23 -9.38 15.89
C ALA A 94 1.23 -9.06 14.38
N ALA A 95 0.26 -9.62 13.64
CA ALA A 95 0.08 -9.39 12.21
C ALA A 95 -0.36 -7.95 11.90
N CYS A 96 -1.29 -7.40 12.68
CA CYS A 96 -1.72 -6.00 12.58
C CYS A 96 -0.55 -5.05 12.85
N THR A 97 0.19 -5.32 13.93
CA THR A 97 1.37 -4.52 14.31
C THR A 97 2.41 -4.54 13.20
N ALA A 98 2.74 -5.72 12.66
CA ALA A 98 3.70 -5.84 11.55
C ALA A 98 3.22 -5.09 10.29
N GLN A 99 1.94 -5.18 9.93
CA GLN A 99 1.38 -4.42 8.80
C GLN A 99 1.47 -2.92 9.02
N TYR A 100 1.15 -2.44 10.22
CA TYR A 100 1.22 -1.02 10.55
C TYR A 100 2.66 -0.50 10.50
N PHE A 101 3.64 -1.27 10.99
CA PHE A 101 5.05 -0.91 10.87
C PHE A 101 5.52 -0.83 9.42
N LEU A 102 5.15 -1.82 8.59
CA LEU A 102 5.46 -1.80 7.16
C LEU A 102 4.80 -0.62 6.45
N TYR A 103 3.52 -0.35 6.74
CA TYR A 103 2.78 0.80 6.25
C TYR A 103 3.51 2.11 6.55
N MET A 104 3.89 2.32 7.81
CA MET A 104 4.58 3.55 8.23
C MET A 104 5.94 3.69 7.54
N GLY A 105 6.64 2.57 7.32
CA GLY A 105 7.89 2.54 6.56
C GLY A 105 7.72 2.95 5.10
N PHE A 106 6.72 2.38 4.41
CA PHE A 106 6.42 2.72 3.02
C PHE A 106 5.99 4.17 2.86
N VAL A 107 5.06 4.64 3.70
CA VAL A 107 4.60 6.04 3.69
C VAL A 107 5.75 7.00 3.95
N GLY A 108 6.64 6.67 4.90
CA GLY A 108 7.86 7.44 5.11
C GLY A 108 8.71 7.54 3.84
N ALA A 109 8.96 6.41 3.18
CA ALA A 109 9.72 6.37 1.93
C ALA A 109 9.05 7.17 0.80
N GLU A 110 7.72 7.10 0.66
CA GLU A 110 6.95 7.91 -0.29
C GLU A 110 7.17 9.42 -0.03
N PHE A 111 7.05 9.87 1.22
CA PHE A 111 7.27 11.27 1.58
C PHE A 111 8.70 11.73 1.28
N PHE A 112 9.71 10.89 1.56
CA PHE A 112 11.10 11.20 1.21
C PHE A 112 11.29 11.33 -0.31
N LEU A 113 10.72 10.42 -1.10
CA LEU A 113 10.79 10.47 -2.56
C LEU A 113 10.07 11.70 -3.13
N LEU A 114 8.88 12.01 -2.64
CA LEU A 114 8.15 13.23 -3.01
C LEU A 114 8.97 14.49 -2.69
N GLY A 115 9.60 14.53 -1.52
CA GLY A 115 10.50 15.62 -1.13
C GLY A 115 11.72 15.75 -2.05
N LEU A 116 12.35 14.63 -2.41
CA LEU A 116 13.46 14.62 -3.37
C LEU A 116 13.03 15.08 -4.76
N MET A 117 11.84 14.70 -5.22
CA MET A 117 11.31 15.18 -6.51
C MET A 117 11.02 16.68 -6.50
N ALA A 118 10.48 17.20 -5.41
CA ALA A 118 10.30 18.64 -5.24
C ALA A 118 11.64 19.39 -5.20
N TYR A 119 12.64 18.80 -4.55
CA TYR A 119 14.01 19.34 -4.52
C TYR A 119 14.68 19.32 -5.89
N ASP A 120 14.57 18.23 -6.65
CA ASP A 120 15.08 18.11 -8.03
C ASP A 120 14.48 19.20 -8.92
N ARG A 121 13.15 19.38 -8.87
CA ARG A 121 12.47 20.47 -9.58
C ARG A 121 12.96 21.85 -9.15
N TYR A 122 13.20 22.06 -7.86
CA TYR A 122 13.74 23.32 -7.35
C TYR A 122 15.14 23.60 -7.89
N VAL A 123 16.05 22.62 -7.84
CA VAL A 123 17.42 22.75 -8.36
C VAL A 123 17.41 23.03 -9.86
N ALA A 124 16.60 22.31 -10.63
CA ALA A 124 16.48 22.52 -12.08
C ALA A 124 15.99 23.94 -12.46
N ILE A 125 15.25 24.62 -11.56
CA ILE A 125 14.78 25.99 -11.78
C ILE A 125 15.81 27.02 -11.29
N CYS A 126 16.41 26.79 -10.12
CA CYS A 126 17.26 27.77 -9.44
C CYS A 126 18.74 27.72 -9.86
N ASN A 127 19.23 26.59 -10.37
CA ASN A 127 20.58 26.42 -10.92
C ASN A 127 20.51 25.48 -12.14
N PRO A 128 20.15 26.01 -13.33
CA PRO A 128 20.07 25.24 -14.56
C PRO A 128 21.42 24.71 -15.05
#